data_AF-A0A098RZE2-F1
#
_entry.id   AF-A0A098RZE2-F1
#
_cell.length_a   1.000
_cell.length_b   1.000
_cell.length_c   1.000
_cell.angle_alpha   90.00
_cell.angle_beta   90.00
_cell.angle_gamma   90.00
#
_symmetry.space_group_name_H-M   'P 1'
#
loop_
_entity.id
_entity.type
_entity.pdbx_description
1 polymer ?
#
loop_
_entity_poly.entity_id
_entity_poly.type
_entity_poly.pdbx_seq_one_letter_code
_entity_poly.pdbx_strand_id
1 'polypeptide(L)'
;MTPKKDIPSVAVHYKSTGSSITSNELGMRAMQEKAYEKRGEQYLLLKSPPASGKSRALMFIALDKLNKQGIQQAIIAVPEKSIGASFANEPLTKFGFYYDWEVEPKWNLCNAP
;
A
#
# COMPACT_ATOMS: atom_id res chain seq x y z
N MET A 1 4.82 -19.79 41.09
CA MET A 1 3.77 -19.37 40.15
C MET A 1 3.84 -17.87 40.02
N THR A 2 4.34 -17.35 38.90
CA THR A 2 4.49 -15.91 38.65
C THR A 2 3.12 -15.30 38.35
N PRO A 3 2.77 -14.13 38.91
CA PRO A 3 1.47 -13.51 38.69
C PRO A 3 1.36 -13.01 37.25
N LYS A 4 0.24 -13.36 36.60
CA LYS A 4 -0.13 -12.91 35.26
C LYS A 4 -0.32 -11.39 35.29
N LYS A 5 0.51 -10.66 34.55
CA LYS A 5 0.45 -9.21 34.44
C LYS A 5 -0.58 -8.86 33.36
N ASP A 6 -1.74 -8.36 33.77
CA ASP A 6 -2.77 -7.90 32.84
C ASP A 6 -2.26 -6.69 32.05
N ILE A 7 -2.16 -6.85 30.74
CA ILE A 7 -1.81 -5.78 29.82
C ILE A 7 -3.10 -4.96 29.61
N PRO A 8 -3.13 -3.66 29.94
CA PRO A 8 -4.32 -2.85 29.70
C PRO A 8 -4.55 -2.72 28.20
N SER A 9 -5.58 -3.40 27.69
CA SER A 9 -6.00 -3.30 26.30
C SER A 9 -6.78 -2.00 26.12
N VAL A 10 -6.15 -1.00 25.53
CA VAL A 10 -6.86 0.21 25.08
C VAL A 10 -7.60 -0.15 23.79
N ALA A 11 -8.87 -0.51 23.92
CA ALA A 11 -9.77 -0.69 22.79
C ALA A 11 -10.26 0.69 22.32
N VAL A 12 -9.67 1.21 21.23
CA VAL A 12 -10.12 2.45 20.61
C VAL A 12 -11.26 2.13 19.65
N HIS A 13 -12.49 2.48 20.02
CA HIS A 13 -13.66 2.34 19.16
C HIS A 13 -13.81 3.60 18.30
N TYR A 14 -13.36 3.53 17.05
CA TYR A 14 -13.58 4.58 16.06
C TYR A 14 -15.02 4.49 15.50
N LYS A 15 -15.70 5.64 15.32
CA LYS A 15 -16.99 5.69 14.60
C LYS A 15 -16.77 5.21 13.15
N SER A 16 -17.36 4.07 12.78
CA SER A 16 -17.23 3.49 11.44
C SER A 16 -18.36 3.95 10.53
N THR A 17 -18.16 5.04 9.78
CA THR A 17 -19.14 5.56 8.80
C THR A 17 -19.09 4.84 7.45
N GLY A 18 -18.18 3.87 7.25
CA GLY A 18 -18.02 3.11 6.01
C GLY A 18 -17.45 3.91 4.82
N SER A 19 -17.51 5.23 4.85
CA SER A 19 -17.03 6.15 3.81
C SER A 19 -15.53 6.02 3.49
N SER A 20 -14.73 5.42 4.38
CA SER A 20 -13.31 5.14 4.14
C SER A 20 -13.06 3.89 3.27
N ILE A 21 -14.11 3.11 2.97
CA ILE A 21 -14.03 1.85 2.21
C ILE A 21 -14.38 2.09 0.73
N THR A 22 -15.21 3.09 0.44
CA THR A 22 -15.56 3.50 -0.91
C THR A 22 -14.35 4.04 -1.67
N SER A 23 -14.17 3.57 -2.89
CA SER A 23 -13.11 4.01 -3.80
C SER A 23 -13.57 5.20 -4.64
N ASN A 24 -12.64 6.09 -4.99
CA ASN A 24 -12.85 7.16 -5.97
C ASN A 24 -12.81 6.61 -7.42
N GLU A 25 -12.91 7.50 -8.41
CA GLU A 25 -12.92 7.17 -9.85
C GLU A 25 -11.65 6.46 -10.32
N LEU A 26 -10.53 6.64 -9.61
CA LEU A 26 -9.26 5.97 -9.88
C LEU A 26 -9.09 4.68 -9.06
N GLY A 27 -10.14 4.22 -8.39
CA GLY A 27 -10.12 2.98 -7.62
C GLY A 27 -9.36 3.10 -6.30
N MET A 28 -9.16 4.32 -5.80
CA MET A 28 -8.43 4.60 -4.56
C MET A 28 -9.38 4.82 -3.38
N ARG A 29 -9.12 4.18 -2.25
CA ARG A 29 -9.76 4.54 -0.97
C ARG A 29 -9.23 5.88 -0.47
N ALA A 30 -9.97 6.54 0.41
CA ALA A 30 -9.62 7.87 0.94
C ALA A 30 -8.16 8.02 1.43
N MET A 31 -7.59 7.01 2.10
CA MET A 31 -6.18 7.08 2.55
C MET A 31 -5.17 6.88 1.41
N GLN A 32 -5.53 6.12 0.37
CA GLN A 32 -4.70 5.93 -0.82
C GLN A 32 -4.68 7.20 -1.66
N GLU A 33 -5.84 7.84 -1.83
CA GLU A 33 -5.98 9.14 -2.50
C GLU A 33 -5.11 10.21 -1.84
N LYS A 34 -5.21 10.37 -0.51
CA LYS A 34 -4.36 11.31 0.26
C LYS A 34 -2.86 11.07 0.07
N ALA A 35 -2.44 9.81 -0.01
CA ALA A 35 -1.04 9.49 -0.27
C ALA A 35 -0.64 9.84 -1.72
N TYR A 36 -1.53 9.58 -2.68
CA TYR A 36 -1.31 9.86 -4.09
C TYR A 36 -1.29 11.36 -4.42
N GLU A 37 -2.03 12.20 -3.71
CA GLU A 37 -1.91 13.66 -3.81
C GLU A 37 -0.50 14.16 -3.51
N LYS A 38 0.27 13.42 -2.70
CA LYS A 38 1.66 13.69 -2.35
C LYS A 38 2.69 12.94 -3.20
N ARG A 39 2.29 12.36 -4.34
CA ARG A 39 3.19 11.57 -5.22
C ARG A 39 4.36 12.35 -5.83
N GLY A 40 4.30 13.68 -5.83
CA GLY A 40 5.40 14.55 -6.29
C GLY A 40 6.52 14.73 -5.27
N GLU A 41 6.31 14.34 -4.02
CA GLU A 41 7.31 14.51 -2.96
C GLU A 41 8.51 13.58 -3.17
N GLN A 42 9.70 14.07 -2.82
CA GLN A 42 10.93 13.27 -2.81
C GLN A 42 10.93 12.24 -1.68
N TYR A 43 10.41 12.62 -0.51
CA TYR A 43 10.29 11.76 0.67
C TYR A 43 8.87 11.80 1.20
N LEU A 44 8.28 10.62 1.42
CA LEU A 44 6.92 10.49 1.92
C LEU A 44 6.84 9.38 2.97
N LEU A 45 6.35 9.72 4.17
CA LEU A 45 6.13 8.77 5.26
C LEU A 45 4.63 8.42 5.37
N LEU A 46 4.28 7.18 5.09
CA LEU A 46 2.90 6.69 5.22
C LEU A 46 2.75 5.93 6.55
N LYS A 47 2.11 6.56 7.53
CA LYS A 47 1.65 5.91 8.77
C LYS A 47 0.17 5.56 8.64
N SER A 48 -0.18 4.30 8.73
CA SER A 48 -1.56 3.85 8.62
C SER A 48 -1.85 2.63 9.49
N PRO A 49 -3.13 2.39 9.86
CA PRO A 49 -3.53 1.15 10.53
C PRO A 49 -3.25 -0.09 9.65
N PRO A 50 -3.19 -1.30 10.26
CA PRO A 50 -3.18 -2.54 9.50
C PRO A 50 -4.33 -2.62 8.49
N ALA A 51 -4.09 -3.31 7.37
CA ALA A 51 -5.08 -3.55 6.31
C ALA A 51 -5.71 -2.30 5.65
N SER A 52 -5.14 -1.11 5.85
CA SER A 52 -5.64 0.14 5.26
C SER A 52 -5.29 0.34 3.78
N GLY A 53 -4.69 -0.66 3.12
CA GLY A 53 -4.29 -0.58 1.71
C GLY A 53 -2.98 0.18 1.46
N LYS A 54 -2.03 0.18 2.41
CA LYS A 54 -0.71 0.81 2.28
C LYS A 54 0.05 0.36 1.03
N SER A 55 0.08 -0.95 0.75
CA SER A 55 0.81 -1.49 -0.42
C SER A 55 0.22 -0.99 -1.73
N ARG A 56 -1.11 -0.97 -1.86
CA ARG A 56 -1.80 -0.41 -3.03
C ARG A 56 -1.59 1.10 -3.18
N ALA A 57 -1.53 1.86 -2.09
CA ALA A 57 -1.15 3.28 -2.14
C ALA A 57 0.26 3.47 -2.73
N LEU A 58 1.23 2.64 -2.30
CA LEU A 58 2.59 2.68 -2.82
C LEU A 58 2.67 2.27 -4.29
N MET A 59 1.85 1.31 -4.75
CA MET A 59 1.75 0.94 -6.17
C MET A 59 1.34 2.14 -7.02
N PHE A 60 0.28 2.87 -6.64
CA PHE A 60 -0.17 4.05 -7.38
C PHE A 60 0.94 5.11 -7.50
N ILE A 61 1.64 5.41 -6.41
CA ILE A 61 2.74 6.39 -6.39
C ILE A 61 3.90 5.90 -7.26
N ALA A 62 4.29 4.63 -7.15
CA ALA A 62 5.37 4.05 -7.92
C ALA A 62 5.07 4.07 -9.43
N LEU A 63 3.85 3.70 -9.83
CA LEU A 63 3.43 3.71 -11.24
C LEU A 63 3.38 5.14 -11.81
N ASP A 64 2.91 6.12 -11.04
CA ASP A 64 2.94 7.53 -11.49
C ASP A 64 4.39 8.03 -11.65
N LYS A 65 5.28 7.68 -10.71
CA LYS A 65 6.71 8.01 -10.83
C LYS A 65 7.36 7.39 -12.07
N LEU A 66 7.11 6.10 -12.31
CA LEU A 66 7.66 5.35 -13.44
C LEU A 66 7.16 5.88 -14.79
N ASN A 67 5.87 6.18 -14.89
CA ASN A 67 5.24 6.49 -16.19
C ASN A 67 5.12 7.99 -16.49
N LYS A 68 5.15 8.86 -15.46
CA LYS A 68 4.87 10.30 -15.63
C LYS A 68 5.95 11.22 -15.09
N GLN A 69 6.84 10.75 -14.22
CA GLN A 69 7.87 11.61 -13.58
C GLN A 69 9.30 11.30 -14.07
N GLY A 70 9.47 10.44 -15.09
CA GLY A 70 10.77 10.11 -15.66
C GLY A 70 11.65 9.22 -14.78
N ILE A 71 11.08 8.57 -13.74
CA ILE A 71 11.80 7.60 -12.93
C ILE A 71 11.88 6.28 -13.70
N GLN A 72 13.08 5.69 -13.77
CA GLN A 72 13.29 4.47 -14.56
C GLN A 72 13.02 3.18 -13.79
N GLN A 73 13.08 3.23 -12.45
CA GLN A 73 12.99 2.05 -11.61
C GLN A 73 12.37 2.37 -10.25
N ALA A 74 11.51 1.47 -9.77
CA ALA A 74 10.99 1.48 -8.41
C ALA A 74 11.48 0.21 -7.69
N ILE A 75 12.01 0.38 -6.48
CA ILE A 75 12.49 -0.73 -5.65
C ILE A 75 11.61 -0.79 -4.40
N ILE A 76 11.05 -1.97 -4.13
CA ILE A 76 10.28 -2.24 -2.93
C ILE A 76 11.09 -3.19 -2.05
N ALA A 77 11.49 -2.70 -0.89
CA ALA A 77 12.12 -3.49 0.15
C ALA A 77 11.10 -3.81 1.24
N VAL A 78 11.07 -5.06 1.67
CA VAL A 78 10.21 -5.56 2.75
C VAL A 78 11.08 -6.26 3.80
N PRO A 79 10.71 -6.20 5.10
CA PRO A 79 11.50 -6.83 6.15
C PRO A 79 11.41 -8.36 6.13
N GLU A 80 10.36 -8.93 5.53
CA GLU A 80 10.14 -10.37 5.44
C GLU A 80 9.63 -10.75 4.05
N LYS A 81 10.08 -11.91 3.53
CA LYS A 81 9.63 -12.44 2.22
C LYS A 81 8.10 -12.57 2.13
N SER A 82 7.45 -12.98 3.22
CA SER A 82 5.99 -13.14 3.34
C SER A 82 5.22 -11.84 3.02
N ILE A 83 5.78 -10.69 3.35
CA ILE A 83 5.17 -9.37 3.10
C ILE A 83 5.21 -9.02 1.62
N GLY A 84 6.18 -9.57 0.86
CA GLY A 84 6.31 -9.38 -0.59
C GLY A 84 5.03 -9.74 -1.35
N ALA A 85 4.23 -10.69 -0.84
CA ALA A 85 2.94 -11.06 -1.41
C ALA A 85 1.94 -9.88 -1.47
N SER A 86 2.09 -8.87 -0.61
CA SER A 86 1.27 -7.65 -0.67
C SER A 86 1.52 -6.79 -1.92
N PHE A 87 2.55 -7.12 -2.69
CA PHE A 87 2.95 -6.46 -3.93
C PHE A 87 2.89 -7.40 -5.15
N ALA A 88 2.09 -8.46 -5.07
CA ALA A 88 1.75 -9.29 -6.23
C ALA A 88 1.03 -8.47 -7.31
N ASN A 89 0.93 -9.03 -8.52
CA ASN A 89 0.28 -8.37 -9.66
C ASN A 89 -1.15 -7.93 -9.30
N GLU A 90 -1.50 -6.69 -9.64
CA GLU A 90 -2.78 -6.07 -9.30
C GLU A 90 -3.34 -5.32 -10.52
N PRO A 91 -4.55 -5.68 -11.01
CA PRO A 91 -5.15 -5.09 -12.20
C PRO A 91 -5.84 -3.76 -11.87
N LEU A 92 -5.06 -2.72 -11.55
CA LEU A 92 -5.55 -1.40 -11.14
C LEU A 92 -6.38 -0.68 -12.22
N THR A 93 -6.14 -0.97 -13.50
CA THR A 93 -6.91 -0.42 -14.63
C THR A 93 -8.38 -0.82 -14.59
N LYS A 94 -8.69 -2.02 -14.09
CA LYS A 94 -10.07 -2.48 -13.88
C LYS A 94 -10.84 -1.62 -12.89
N PHE A 95 -10.14 -0.84 -12.07
CA PHE A 95 -10.71 0.06 -11.08
C PHE A 95 -10.55 1.55 -11.46
N GLY A 96 -10.21 1.85 -12.72
CA GLY A 96 -10.14 3.22 -13.25
C GLY A 96 -8.76 3.88 -13.18
N PHE A 97 -7.73 3.20 -12.68
CA PHE A 97 -6.37 3.72 -12.75
C PHE A 97 -5.76 3.57 -14.15
N TYR A 98 -4.63 4.25 -14.41
CA TYR A 98 -4.04 4.32 -15.74
C TYR A 98 -3.17 3.11 -16.12
N TYR A 99 -2.59 2.43 -15.15
CA TYR A 99 -1.59 1.37 -15.35
C TYR A 99 -1.83 0.22 -14.39
N ASP A 100 -1.57 -1.00 -14.83
CA ASP A 100 -1.58 -2.17 -13.94
C ASP A 100 -0.25 -2.31 -13.21
N TRP A 101 -0.30 -2.91 -12.02
CA TRP A 101 0.90 -3.28 -11.29
C TRP A 101 1.31 -4.70 -11.70
N GLU A 102 2.41 -4.81 -12.42
CA GLU A 102 2.96 -6.10 -12.85
C GLU A 102 4.41 -6.23 -12.41
N VAL A 103 4.73 -7.33 -11.73
CA VAL A 103 6.08 -7.67 -11.30
C VAL A 103 6.52 -8.89 -12.10
N GLU A 104 7.49 -8.71 -12.99
CA GLU A 104 8.08 -9.85 -13.70
C GLU A 104 8.69 -10.85 -12.70
N PRO A 105 8.50 -12.17 -12.88
CA PRO A 105 9.01 -13.17 -11.95
C PRO A 105 10.51 -13.05 -11.65
N LYS A 106 11.33 -12.68 -12.65
CA LYS A 106 12.78 -12.48 -12.50
C LYS A 106 13.15 -11.35 -11.53
N TRP A 107 12.25 -10.40 -11.29
CA TRP A 107 12.45 -9.27 -10.38
C TRP A 107 11.82 -9.49 -9.00
N ASN A 108 11.01 -10.54 -8.84
CA ASN A 108 10.40 -10.87 -7.55
C ASN A 108 11.33 -11.76 -6.71
N LEU A 109 12.25 -11.13 -5.98
CA LEU A 109 13.21 -11.81 -5.11
C LEU A 109 12.57 -12.46 -3.86
N CYS A 110 11.30 -12.16 -3.56
CA CYS A 110 10.58 -12.78 -2.45
C CYS A 110 10.08 -14.19 -2.80
N ASN A 111 9.90 -14.48 -4.09
CA ASN A 111 9.46 -15.78 -4.60
C ASN A 111 10.63 -16.68 -5.06
N ALA A 112 11.88 -16.24 -4.84
CA ALA A 112 13.05 -17.06 -5.13
C ALA A 112 13.13 -18.25 -4.14
N PRO A 113 13.39 -19.48 -4.65
CA PRO A 113 13.51 -20.69 -3.84
C PRO A 113 14.62 -20.58 -2.77
#